data_AF-A9G618-F1
#
_entry.id   AF-A9G618-F1
#
_cell.length_a   1.000
_cell.length_b   1.000
_cell.length_c   1.000
_cell.angle_alpha   90.00
_cell.angle_beta   90.00
_cell.angle_gamma   90.00
#
_symmetry.space_group_name_H-M   'P 1'
#
loop_
_entity.id
_entity.type
_entity.pdbx_description
1 polymer ?
#
loop_
_entity_poly.entity_id
_entity_poly.type
_entity_poly.pdbx_seq_one_letter_code
_entity_poly.pdbx_strand_id
1 'polypeptide(L)'
;MGGGAAVTAQAGGARAGEGGGRMADDSGFERDLEAINRHYCEELRPVSSLIPQALPRLWARRRVRELGVDVVHQNFLRPWHDLWSRMREGPPIVATAWGSEINPAVIRKSRRTVRRVDHVLSHASAVSAHSVPLLARARARMGERARAVPCEIVLWGVDLATFERQRSLDGAVRFRRELGRWPARWARPAAPPCDRP
;
A
#
# COMPACT_ATOMS: atom_id res chain seq x y z
N MET A 1 32.06 -11.67 -1.69
CA MET A 1 31.17 -11.10 -2.72
C MET A 1 29.78 -11.01 -2.14
N GLY A 2 29.42 -9.87 -1.55
CA GLY A 2 28.15 -9.66 -0.86
C GLY A 2 27.16 -8.94 -1.76
N GLY A 3 26.23 -9.67 -2.35
CA GLY A 3 25.06 -9.10 -3.02
C GLY A 3 24.09 -8.57 -1.96
N GLY A 4 24.15 -7.27 -1.69
CA GLY A 4 23.20 -6.59 -0.81
C GLY A 4 21.88 -6.33 -1.56
N ALA A 5 20.84 -7.07 -1.20
CA ALA A 5 19.49 -6.85 -1.70
C ALA A 5 18.99 -5.46 -1.26
N ALA A 6 18.68 -4.61 -2.24
CA ALA A 6 17.98 -3.35 -2.02
C ALA A 6 16.49 -3.64 -1.78
N VAL A 7 15.98 -3.30 -0.59
CA VAL A 7 14.55 -3.37 -0.28
C VAL A 7 14.01 -1.95 -0.22
N THR A 8 13.22 -1.58 -1.23
CA THR A 8 12.48 -0.32 -1.33
C THR A 8 11.24 -0.35 -0.43
N ALA A 9 11.00 0.72 0.31
CA ALA A 9 9.77 0.89 1.10
C ALA A 9 9.25 2.33 0.95
N GLN A 10 7.96 2.42 0.69
CA GLN A 10 7.23 3.60 0.25
C GLN A 10 6.43 4.23 1.41
N ALA A 11 6.54 5.54 1.59
CA ALA A 11 5.68 6.36 2.44
C ALA A 11 5.38 7.65 1.68
N GLY A 12 4.10 7.98 1.49
CA GLY A 12 3.67 9.21 0.82
C GLY A 12 3.26 10.26 1.84
N GLY A 13 3.71 11.51 1.71
CA GLY A 13 2.98 12.65 2.27
C GLY A 13 1.87 13.06 1.32
N ALA A 14 0.79 13.70 1.78
CA ALA A 14 -0.19 14.34 0.90
C ALA A 14 -0.46 15.77 1.41
N ARG A 15 -0.53 16.75 0.49
CA ARG A 15 -0.98 18.12 0.79
C ARG A 15 -2.49 18.23 0.60
N ALA A 16 -3.18 18.90 1.54
CA ALA A 16 -4.62 19.12 1.44
C ALA A 16 -4.93 20.29 0.48
N GLY A 17 -5.55 20.00 -0.66
CA GLY A 17 -6.15 20.99 -1.55
C GLY A 17 -7.68 21.00 -1.42
N GLU A 18 -8.28 22.19 -1.41
CA GLU A 18 -9.73 22.40 -1.41
C GLU A 18 -10.35 21.92 -2.74
N GLY A 19 -11.40 21.10 -2.69
CA GLY A 19 -12.24 20.83 -3.87
C GLY A 19 -12.70 19.39 -4.04
N GLY A 20 -13.70 18.96 -3.26
CA GLY A 20 -14.42 17.71 -3.49
C GLY A 20 -15.44 17.86 -4.63
N GLY A 21 -15.04 17.53 -5.86
CA GLY A 21 -15.93 17.37 -7.00
C GLY A 21 -16.40 15.92 -7.16
N ARG A 22 -17.65 15.71 -7.62
CA ARG A 22 -18.21 14.39 -7.94
C ARG A 22 -17.35 13.70 -9.02
N MET A 23 -16.78 12.54 -8.67
CA MET A 23 -15.98 11.72 -9.57
C MET A 23 -16.88 10.98 -10.56
N ALA A 24 -16.72 11.27 -11.84
CA ALA A 24 -17.36 10.57 -12.95
C ALA A 24 -16.48 9.39 -13.41
N ASP A 25 -17.14 8.33 -13.86
CA ASP A 25 -16.56 7.15 -14.49
C ASP A 25 -15.81 7.54 -15.77
N ASP A 26 -14.48 7.65 -15.74
CA ASP A 26 -13.66 7.66 -16.96
C ASP A 26 -12.17 7.43 -16.66
N SER A 27 -11.47 6.90 -17.66
CA SER A 27 -10.01 6.69 -17.74
C SER A 27 -9.11 7.92 -17.46
N GLY A 28 -9.70 9.05 -17.09
CA GLY A 28 -9.02 10.22 -16.51
C GLY A 28 -8.56 9.99 -15.07
N PHE A 29 -9.25 9.13 -14.30
CA PHE A 29 -8.95 8.94 -12.87
C PHE A 29 -7.52 8.46 -12.59
N GLU A 30 -6.93 7.60 -13.43
CA GLU A 30 -5.54 7.14 -13.23
C GLU A 30 -4.51 8.22 -13.57
N ARG A 31 -4.74 9.00 -14.64
CA ARG A 31 -3.90 10.15 -14.97
C ARG A 31 -4.01 11.24 -13.91
N ASP A 32 -5.21 11.44 -13.38
CA ASP A 32 -5.48 12.38 -12.30
C ASP A 32 -4.87 11.91 -10.99
N LEU A 33 -4.94 10.61 -10.64
CA LEU A 33 -4.26 10.06 -9.47
C LEU A 33 -2.74 10.14 -9.60
N GLU A 34 -2.17 9.84 -10.75
CA GLU A 34 -0.73 9.91 -10.94
C GLU A 34 -0.23 11.36 -10.97
N ALA A 35 -1.03 12.28 -11.51
CA ALA A 35 -0.79 13.72 -11.43
C ALA A 35 -0.94 14.25 -10.00
N ILE A 36 -1.98 13.84 -9.27
CA ILE A 36 -2.21 14.17 -7.86
C ILE A 36 -1.06 13.63 -7.02
N ASN A 37 -0.65 12.38 -7.23
CA ASN A 37 0.44 11.75 -6.49
C ASN A 37 1.77 12.45 -6.81
N ARG A 38 2.03 12.85 -8.05
CA ARG A 38 3.23 13.64 -8.40
C ARG A 38 3.20 15.06 -7.86
N HIS A 39 2.03 15.68 -7.75
CA HIS A 39 1.90 17.10 -7.41
C HIS A 39 1.75 17.35 -5.90
N TYR A 40 1.07 16.44 -5.20
CA TYR A 40 0.73 16.59 -3.78
C TYR A 40 1.47 15.62 -2.87
N CYS A 41 2.14 14.59 -3.42
CA CYS A 41 2.84 13.60 -2.63
C CYS A 41 4.34 13.57 -2.88
N GLU A 42 5.10 13.47 -1.78
CA GLU A 42 6.54 13.25 -1.83
C GLU A 42 6.93 11.99 -1.07
N GLU A 43 7.75 11.15 -1.70
CA GLU A 43 8.23 9.90 -1.11
C GLU A 43 9.50 10.15 -0.29
N LEU A 44 9.41 10.00 1.04
CA LEU A 44 10.56 10.17 1.92
C LEU A 44 11.14 8.81 2.31
N ARG A 45 12.31 8.48 1.75
CA ARG A 45 13.06 7.26 2.07
C ARG A 45 14.11 7.55 3.15
N PRO A 46 14.12 6.82 4.28
CA PRO A 46 15.16 6.99 5.29
C PRO A 46 16.53 6.52 4.77
N VAL A 47 17.56 7.32 5.02
CA VAL A 47 18.96 7.00 4.73
C VAL A 47 19.47 6.01 5.78
N SER A 48 19.84 4.80 5.36
CA SER A 48 20.60 3.72 6.06
C SER A 48 20.48 3.57 7.59
N SER A 49 20.25 2.32 8.04
CA SER A 49 20.20 1.93 9.45
C SER A 49 21.53 2.04 10.23
N LEU A 50 22.63 2.38 9.57
CA LEU A 50 23.96 2.51 10.17
C LEU A 50 24.22 3.90 10.79
N ILE A 51 23.33 4.86 10.54
CA ILE A 51 23.48 6.24 11.03
C ILE A 51 22.82 6.37 12.42
N PRO A 52 23.44 7.08 13.38
CA PRO A 52 22.82 7.39 14.66
C PRO A 52 21.42 8.02 14.49
N GLN A 53 20.42 7.55 15.22
CA GLN A 53 19.01 7.94 15.04
C GLN A 53 18.72 9.45 15.13
N ALA A 54 19.63 10.24 15.72
CA ALA A 54 19.49 11.70 15.79
C ALA A 54 19.53 12.35 14.40
N LEU A 55 20.37 11.87 13.48
CA LEU A 55 20.53 12.46 12.14
C LEU A 55 19.30 12.22 11.24
N PRO A 56 18.74 11.00 11.16
CA PRO A 56 17.47 10.78 10.47
C PRO A 56 16.32 11.65 10.99
N ARG A 57 16.27 11.93 12.31
CA ARG A 57 15.24 12.79 12.90
C ARG A 57 15.37 14.24 12.46
N LEU A 58 16.58 14.78 12.52
CA LEU A 58 16.87 16.15 12.06
C LEU A 58 16.56 16.30 10.57
N TRP A 59 17.00 15.33 9.75
CA TRP A 59 16.71 15.31 8.33
C TRP A 59 15.22 15.23 8.04
N ALA A 60 14.50 14.31 8.68
CA ALA A 60 13.05 14.16 8.51
C ALA A 60 12.29 15.43 8.93
N ARG A 61 12.68 16.05 10.05
CA ARG A 61 12.08 17.31 10.52
C ARG A 61 12.34 18.44 9.53
N ARG A 62 13.56 18.53 8.99
CA ARG A 62 13.93 19.51 7.98
C ARG A 62 13.10 19.31 6.71
N ARG A 63 12.98 18.07 6.23
CA ARG A 63 12.18 17.73 5.04
C ARG A 63 10.70 18.05 5.22
N VAL A 64 10.10 17.67 6.35
CA VAL A 64 8.70 18.00 6.66
C VAL A 64 8.45 19.51 6.57
N ARG A 65 9.38 20.33 7.08
CA ARG A 65 9.26 21.80 7.03
C ARG A 65 9.48 22.35 5.63
N GLU A 66 10.53 21.91 4.94
CA GLU A 66 10.85 22.35 3.57
C GLU A 66 9.70 22.05 2.61
N LEU A 67 9.07 20.90 2.79
CA LEU A 67 7.97 20.43 1.94
C LEU A 67 6.60 20.87 2.43
N GLY A 68 6.48 21.51 3.61
CA GLY A 68 5.19 21.86 4.19
C GLY A 68 4.25 20.65 4.26
N VAL A 69 4.73 19.54 4.85
CA VAL A 69 3.95 18.29 4.91
C VAL A 69 2.82 18.43 5.93
N ASP A 70 1.58 18.28 5.47
CA ASP A 70 0.38 18.30 6.33
C ASP A 70 0.13 16.95 7.02
N VAL A 71 0.38 15.85 6.31
CA VAL A 71 0.12 14.48 6.77
C VAL A 71 1.22 13.54 6.30
N VAL A 72 1.61 12.59 7.15
CA VAL A 72 2.47 11.47 6.78
C VAL A 72 1.64 10.20 6.67
N HIS A 73 1.48 9.68 5.44
CA HIS A 73 0.82 8.39 5.21
C HIS A 73 1.86 7.26 5.13
N GLN A 74 1.82 6.39 6.13
CA GLN A 74 2.61 5.19 6.20
C GLN A 74 1.84 4.05 5.55
N ASN A 75 2.06 3.89 4.24
CA ASN A 75 1.43 2.82 3.50
C ASN A 75 1.83 1.44 4.05
N PHE A 76 3.02 1.29 4.62
CA PHE A 76 3.44 0.06 5.30
C PHE A 76 3.84 0.36 6.75
N LEU A 77 3.70 -0.61 7.65
CA LEU A 77 4.17 -0.51 9.03
C LEU A 77 5.54 -1.16 9.18
N ARG A 78 6.57 -0.33 9.29
CA ARG A 78 7.95 -0.77 9.44
C ARG A 78 8.53 -0.30 10.77
N PRO A 79 9.49 -1.06 11.35
CA PRO A 79 10.09 -0.69 12.64
C PRO A 79 10.69 0.72 12.67
N TRP A 80 11.24 1.21 11.54
CA TRP A 80 11.87 2.52 11.45
C TRP A 80 10.86 3.67 11.26
N HIS A 81 9.58 3.38 11.02
CA HIS A 81 8.54 4.40 10.97
C HIS A 81 8.22 5.00 12.35
N ASP A 82 8.78 4.42 13.42
CA ASP A 82 8.78 5.01 14.76
C ASP A 82 9.50 6.37 14.82
N LEU A 83 10.31 6.69 13.81
CA LEU A 83 10.87 8.02 13.57
C LEU A 83 9.78 9.11 13.53
N TRP A 84 8.73 8.86 12.75
CA TRP A 84 7.66 9.84 12.51
C TRP A 84 6.82 10.00 13.77
N SER A 85 6.47 8.90 14.43
CA SER A 85 5.65 8.93 15.66
C SER A 85 6.35 9.58 16.85
N ARG A 86 7.69 9.69 16.81
CA ARG A 86 8.51 10.32 17.86
C ARG A 86 8.88 11.76 17.55
N MET A 87 8.50 12.28 16.38
CA MET A 87 8.78 13.66 16.02
C MET A 87 7.85 14.58 16.80
N ARG A 88 8.42 15.33 17.76
CA ARG A 88 7.68 16.37 18.48
C ARG A 88 7.23 17.45 17.49
N GLU A 89 5.95 17.81 17.55
CA GLU A 89 5.31 18.75 16.60
C GLU A 89 5.42 18.29 15.14
N GLY A 90 5.54 16.97 14.91
CA GLY A 90 5.46 16.40 13.58
C GLY A 90 4.01 16.38 13.05
N PRO A 91 3.83 16.24 11.73
CA PRO A 91 2.52 16.11 11.12
C PRO A 91 1.79 14.85 11.62
N PRO A 92 0.44 14.87 11.64
CA PRO A 92 -0.36 13.68 11.92
C PRO A 92 0.00 12.50 11.01
N ILE A 93 -0.11 11.30 11.57
CA ILE A 93 0.26 10.06 10.88
C ILE A 93 -1.00 9.27 10.52
N VAL A 94 -1.14 8.91 9.25
CA VAL A 94 -2.10 7.91 8.80
C VAL A 94 -1.34 6.60 8.61
N ALA A 95 -1.79 5.52 9.25
CA ALA A 95 -1.11 4.24 9.27
C ALA A 95 -1.95 3.16 8.57
N THR A 96 -1.42 2.54 7.51
CA THR A 96 -2.10 1.42 6.84
C THR A 96 -1.54 0.09 7.31
N ALA A 97 -2.41 -0.75 7.87
CA ALA A 97 -2.02 -2.04 8.43
C ALA A 97 -2.18 -3.18 7.42
N TRP A 98 -1.08 -3.90 7.17
CA TRP A 98 -1.07 -5.09 6.30
C TRP A 98 -0.88 -6.38 7.07
N GLY A 99 -1.42 -7.48 6.52
CA GLY A 99 -1.30 -8.81 7.12
C GLY A 99 0.13 -9.23 7.41
N SER A 100 1.07 -8.93 6.50
CA SER A 100 2.49 -9.23 6.67
C SER A 100 3.13 -8.51 7.86
N GLU A 101 2.53 -7.46 8.39
CA GLU A 101 3.08 -6.60 9.44
C GLU A 101 2.47 -6.94 10.81
N ILE A 102 1.14 -6.95 10.88
CA ILE A 102 0.40 -7.10 12.13
C ILE A 102 0.03 -8.54 12.47
N ASN A 103 0.19 -9.48 11.53
CA ASN A 103 -0.06 -10.91 11.77
C ASN A 103 1.27 -11.65 12.03
N PRO A 104 1.57 -12.06 13.28
CA PRO A 104 2.76 -12.84 13.60
C PRO A 104 2.70 -14.29 13.09
N ALA A 105 1.52 -14.80 12.76
CA ALA A 105 1.35 -16.16 12.24
C ALA A 105 1.80 -16.30 10.76
N VAL A 106 1.77 -15.21 9.99
CA VAL A 106 2.20 -15.20 8.58
C VAL A 106 3.72 -15.04 8.50
N ILE A 107 4.27 -14.09 9.25
CA ILE A 107 5.71 -13.85 9.34
C ILE A 107 6.06 -13.63 10.80
N ARG A 108 6.85 -14.55 11.37
CA ARG A 108 7.36 -14.44 12.73
C ARG A 108 8.27 -13.22 12.84
N LYS A 109 7.99 -12.35 13.81
CA LYS A 109 8.72 -11.10 14.03
C LYS A 109 9.38 -11.11 15.40
N SER A 110 10.52 -10.45 15.50
CA SER A 110 11.15 -10.21 16.79
C SER A 110 10.25 -9.34 17.68
N ARG A 111 10.33 -9.53 19.01
CA ARG A 111 9.60 -8.70 19.98
C ARG A 111 9.87 -7.20 19.78
N ARG A 112 11.11 -6.84 19.40
CA ARG A 112 11.51 -5.45 19.08
C ARG A 112 10.74 -4.89 17.88
N THR A 113 10.57 -5.68 16.82
CA THR A 113 9.80 -5.29 15.64
C THR A 113 8.33 -5.07 15.99
N VAL A 114 7.74 -6.02 16.73
CA VAL A 114 6.35 -5.95 17.19
C VAL A 114 6.12 -4.67 18.00
N ARG A 115 6.95 -4.40 19.02
CA ARG A 115 6.85 -3.20 19.86
C ARG A 115 6.94 -1.88 19.06
N ARG A 116 7.77 -1.83 18.01
CA ARG A 116 7.90 -0.63 17.16
C ARG A 116 6.68 -0.42 16.28
N VAL A 117 6.12 -1.50 15.72
CA VAL A 117 4.86 -1.45 14.96
C VAL A 117 3.71 -1.01 15.87
N ASP A 118 3.63 -1.56 17.09
CA ASP A 118 2.60 -1.18 18.07
C ASP A 118 2.75 0.30 18.48
N HIS A 119 3.99 0.78 18.62
CA HIS A 119 4.26 2.19 18.90
C HIS A 119 3.79 3.13 17.79
N VAL A 120 4.01 2.75 16.52
CA VAL A 120 3.48 3.52 15.38
C VAL A 120 1.95 3.56 15.42
N LEU A 121 1.31 2.40 15.60
CA LEU A 121 -0.16 2.31 15.67
C LEU A 121 -0.74 3.13 16.83
N SER A 122 -0.08 3.13 17.99
CA SER A 122 -0.52 3.90 19.16
C SER A 122 -0.31 5.40 19.04
N HIS A 123 0.40 5.88 18.01
CA HIS A 123 0.63 7.30 17.74
C HIS A 123 0.00 7.75 16.43
N ALA A 124 -0.65 6.86 15.70
CA ALA A 124 -1.40 7.21 14.51
C ALA A 124 -2.57 8.13 14.86
N SER A 125 -2.82 9.08 13.96
CA SER A 125 -3.98 9.97 13.94
C SER A 125 -5.16 9.35 13.21
N ALA A 126 -4.90 8.41 12.29
CA ALA A 126 -5.90 7.53 11.69
C ALA A 126 -5.26 6.21 11.27
N VAL A 127 -6.05 5.14 11.22
CA VAL A 127 -5.61 3.81 10.79
C VAL A 127 -6.50 3.30 9.68
N SER A 128 -5.90 2.70 8.66
CA SER A 128 -6.63 1.97 7.62
C SER A 128 -6.18 0.53 7.48
N ALA A 129 -7.05 -0.33 6.96
CA ALA A 129 -6.71 -1.69 6.55
C ALA A 129 -7.59 -2.13 5.37
N HIS A 130 -7.18 -3.15 4.63
CA HIS A 130 -7.92 -3.63 3.45
C HIS A 130 -8.91 -4.77 3.75
N SER A 131 -9.09 -5.14 5.02
CA SER A 131 -10.08 -6.15 5.40
C SER A 131 -10.48 -6.02 6.87
N VAL A 132 -11.71 -6.45 7.19
CA VAL A 132 -12.27 -6.45 8.55
C VAL A 132 -11.34 -7.16 9.56
N PRO A 133 -10.80 -8.37 9.29
CA PRO A 133 -9.94 -9.07 10.25
C PRO A 133 -8.61 -8.34 10.51
N LEU A 134 -8.08 -7.62 9.52
CA LEU A 134 -6.87 -6.81 9.70
C LEU A 134 -7.16 -5.56 10.51
N LEU A 135 -8.26 -4.87 10.21
CA LEU A 135 -8.66 -3.69 10.98
C LEU A 135 -8.92 -4.04 12.44
N ALA A 136 -9.58 -5.18 12.70
CA ALA A 136 -9.80 -5.68 14.06
C ALA A 136 -8.47 -5.95 14.79
N ARG A 137 -7.49 -6.58 14.12
CA ARG A 137 -6.15 -6.81 14.70
C ARG A 137 -5.40 -5.50 14.96
N ALA A 138 -5.51 -4.52 14.06
CA ALA A 138 -4.90 -3.21 14.26
C ALA A 138 -5.50 -2.51 15.49
N ARG A 139 -6.84 -2.47 15.59
CA ARG A 139 -7.55 -1.95 16.77
C ARG A 139 -7.14 -2.66 18.07
N ALA A 140 -7.03 -3.98 18.05
CA ALA A 140 -6.57 -4.75 19.20
C ALA A 140 -5.15 -4.36 19.65
N ARG A 141 -4.23 -4.08 18.72
CA ARG A 141 -2.87 -3.61 19.03
C ARG A 141 -2.83 -2.19 19.58
N MET A 142 -3.79 -1.35 19.21
CA MET A 142 -3.94 0.02 19.72
C MET A 142 -4.55 0.06 21.14
N GLY A 143 -5.29 -0.98 21.53
CA GLY A 143 -6.03 -1.02 22.80
C GLY A 143 -7.11 0.05 22.86
N GLU A 144 -7.30 0.67 24.04
CA GLU A 144 -8.33 1.68 24.28
C GLU A 144 -8.26 2.87 23.32
N ARG A 145 -7.06 3.21 22.83
CA ARG A 145 -6.88 4.32 21.88
C ARG A 145 -7.67 4.13 20.58
N ALA A 146 -7.96 2.89 20.19
CA ALA A 146 -8.75 2.60 18.99
C ALA A 146 -10.13 3.28 19.00
N ARG A 147 -10.70 3.59 20.17
CA ARG A 147 -11.98 4.28 20.30
C ARG A 147 -11.93 5.77 19.95
N ALA A 148 -10.76 6.38 20.06
CA ALA A 148 -10.55 7.81 19.83
C ALA A 148 -9.87 8.13 18.48
N VAL A 149 -9.54 7.09 17.70
CA VAL A 149 -8.80 7.22 16.44
C VAL A 149 -9.67 6.66 15.30
N PRO A 150 -9.92 7.45 14.23
CA PRO A 150 -10.58 6.95 13.03
C PRO A 150 -9.88 5.70 12.49
N CYS A 151 -10.64 4.62 12.33
CA CYS A 151 -10.15 3.32 11.90
C CYS A 151 -11.05 2.78 10.78
N GLU A 152 -10.60 2.86 9.54
CA GLU A 152 -11.44 2.61 8.36
C GLU A 152 -10.93 1.46 7.48
N ILE A 153 -11.86 0.85 6.75
CA ILE A 153 -11.50 -0.08 5.68
C ILE A 153 -11.27 0.73 4.40
N VAL A 154 -10.07 0.60 3.84
CA VAL A 154 -9.73 1.18 2.55
C VAL A 154 -9.42 0.03 1.60
N LEU A 155 -10.31 -0.18 0.65
CA LEU A 155 -10.15 -1.19 -0.38
C LEU A 155 -9.28 -0.64 -1.51
N TRP A 156 -8.39 -1.50 -2.01
CA TRP A 156 -7.55 -1.15 -3.15
C TRP A 156 -8.37 -1.20 -4.42
N GLY A 157 -8.27 -0.14 -5.21
CA GLY A 157 -8.74 -0.16 -6.58
C GLY A 157 -7.94 -1.16 -7.42
N VAL A 158 -8.47 -1.48 -8.58
CA VAL A 158 -7.77 -2.25 -9.61
C VAL A 158 -7.60 -1.36 -10.82
N ASP A 159 -6.43 -1.40 -11.43
CA ASP A 159 -6.19 -0.78 -12.74
C ASP A 159 -6.93 -1.59 -13.80
N LEU A 160 -8.06 -1.06 -14.26
CA LEU A 160 -8.92 -1.72 -15.24
C LEU A 160 -8.30 -1.71 -16.64
N ALA A 161 -7.38 -0.79 -16.92
CA ALA A 161 -6.61 -0.77 -18.16
C ALA A 161 -5.56 -1.89 -18.17
N THR A 162 -4.98 -2.25 -17.02
CA THR A 162 -4.10 -3.41 -16.90
C THR A 162 -4.91 -4.72 -16.90
N PHE A 163 -6.02 -4.77 -16.15
CA PHE A 163 -6.86 -5.95 -16.01
C PHE A 163 -8.08 -5.95 -16.92
N GLU A 164 -7.84 -5.69 -18.21
CA GLU A 164 -8.90 -5.73 -19.22
C GLU A 164 -9.26 -7.18 -19.56
N ARG A 165 -10.58 -7.45 -19.66
CA ARG A 165 -11.13 -8.80 -19.75
C ARG A 165 -10.67 -9.54 -21.02
N GLN A 166 -10.75 -8.92 -22.18
CA GLN A 166 -10.43 -9.57 -23.45
C GLN A 166 -8.95 -9.90 -23.55
N ARG A 167 -8.07 -8.96 -23.21
CA ARG A 167 -6.61 -9.20 -23.12
C ARG A 167 -6.26 -10.30 -22.12
N SER A 168 -6.97 -10.35 -21.00
CA SER A 168 -6.79 -11.41 -20.01
C SER A 168 -7.20 -12.79 -20.55
N LEU A 169 -8.28 -12.87 -21.33
CA LEU A 169 -8.72 -14.12 -21.98
C LEU A 169 -7.71 -14.58 -23.04
N ASP A 170 -7.25 -13.67 -23.90
CA ASP A 170 -6.27 -13.98 -24.95
C ASP A 170 -4.93 -14.43 -24.34
N GLY A 171 -4.47 -13.72 -23.30
CA GLY A 171 -3.30 -14.08 -22.52
C GLY A 171 -3.44 -15.46 -21.86
N ALA A 172 -4.61 -15.77 -21.30
CA ALA A 172 -4.87 -17.08 -20.70
C ALA A 172 -4.83 -18.23 -21.72
N VAL A 173 -5.31 -18.01 -22.95
CA VAL A 173 -5.21 -18.99 -24.05
C VAL A 173 -3.75 -19.24 -24.41
N ARG A 174 -2.97 -18.17 -24.61
CA ARG A 174 -1.54 -18.26 -24.91
C ARG A 174 -0.80 -19.01 -23.80
N PHE A 175 -1.01 -18.61 -22.55
CA PHE A 175 -0.35 -19.21 -21.39
C PHE A 175 -0.70 -20.69 -21.21
N ARG A 176 -1.96 -21.09 -21.45
CA ARG A 176 -2.35 -22.52 -21.44
C ARG A 176 -1.64 -23.33 -22.51
N ARG A 177 -1.43 -22.76 -23.71
CA ARG A 177 -0.68 -23.39 -24.79
C ARG A 177 0.79 -23.58 -24.40
N GLU A 178 1.42 -22.54 -23.86
CA GLU A 178 2.81 -22.57 -23.38
C GLU A 178 3.01 -23.61 -22.28
N LEU A 179 2.04 -23.75 -21.37
CA LEU A 179 2.05 -24.76 -20.31
C LEU A 179 1.69 -26.18 -20.78
N GLY A 180 1.39 -26.39 -22.05
CA GLY A 180 0.94 -27.69 -22.58
C GLY A 180 -0.42 -28.16 -22.02
N ARG A 181 -1.20 -27.26 -21.40
CA ARG A 181 -2.47 -27.56 -20.73
C ARG A 181 -3.69 -27.24 -21.59
N TRP A 182 -3.62 -27.53 -22.88
CA TRP A 182 -4.75 -27.32 -23.78
C TRP A 182 -5.87 -28.34 -23.48
N PRO A 183 -7.10 -27.91 -23.12
CA PRO A 183 -8.20 -28.85 -22.95
C PRO A 183 -8.53 -29.49 -24.29
N ALA A 184 -8.51 -30.83 -24.39
CA ALA A 184 -8.87 -31.56 -25.61
C ALA A 184 -10.23 -31.15 -26.20
N ARG A 185 -11.17 -30.71 -25.33
CA ARG A 185 -12.49 -30.18 -25.72
C ARG A 185 -12.46 -28.91 -26.57
N TRP A 186 -11.35 -28.17 -26.61
CA TRP A 186 -11.18 -26.95 -27.41
C TRP A 186 -10.29 -27.17 -28.65
N ALA A 187 -9.87 -28.42 -28.88
CA ALA A 187 -9.08 -28.82 -30.04
C ALA A 187 -9.92 -29.45 -31.17
N ARG A 188 -11.25 -29.60 -31.00
CA ARG A 188 -12.10 -30.06 -32.10
C ARG A 188 -12.32 -28.87 -33.05
N PRO A 189 -11.96 -28.97 -34.34
CA PRO A 189 -12.45 -28.02 -35.32
C PRO A 189 -13.99 -28.10 -35.31
N ALA A 190 -14.64 -26.94 -35.45
CA ALA A 190 -16.09 -26.89 -35.65
C ALA A 190 -16.43 -27.88 -36.77
N ALA A 191 -17.33 -28.82 -36.49
CA ALA A 191 -17.82 -29.70 -37.53
C ALA A 191 -18.37 -28.81 -38.66
N PRO A 192 -18.05 -29.11 -39.94
CA PRO A 192 -18.60 -28.33 -41.03
C PRO A 192 -20.14 -28.36 -40.95
N PRO A 193 -20.83 -27.29 -41.36
CA PRO A 193 -22.28 -27.27 -41.37
C PRO A 193 -22.77 -28.48 -42.17
N CYS A 194 -23.59 -29.32 -41.55
CA CYS A 194 -24.30 -30.37 -42.26
C CYS A 194 -25.30 -29.69 -43.20
N ASP A 195 -24.94 -29.59 -44.48
CA ASP A 195 -25.92 -29.40 -45.54
C ASP A 195 -26.83 -30.64 -45.52
N ARG A 196 -28.07 -30.45 -45.07
CA ARG A 196 -29.11 -31.47 -45.23
C ARG A 196 -29.80 -31.25 -46.58
N PRO A 197 -30.03 -32.32 -47.37
CA PRO A 197 -30.88 -32.27 -48.55
C PRO A 197 -32.35 -32.01 -48.17
#